data_AF-A0A2P0XIY6-F1
#
_entry.id   AF-A0A2P0XIY6-F1
#
_cell.length_a   1.000
_cell.length_b   1.000
_cell.length_c   1.000
_cell.angle_alpha   90.00
_cell.angle_beta   90.00
_cell.angle_gamma   90.00
#
_symmetry.space_group_name_H-M   'P 1'
#
loop_
_entity.id
_entity.type
_entity.pdbx_description
1 polymer ?
#
loop_
_entity_poly.entity_id
_entity_poly.type
_entity_poly.pdbx_seq_one_letter_code
_entity_poly.pdbx_strand_id
1 'polypeptide(L)' 'MPVSVGGPYGQSQPRCFDKIKMGFMMGCTVGMAAGALFGTFSCLRIGMRGRELIGGIGKTMMQSGGTFGTFMAIGMGIRC' A
#
# COMPACT_ATOMS: atom_id res chain seq x y z
N MET A 1 9.59 31.06 -5.91
CA MET A 1 10.46 29.92 -6.31
C MET A 1 10.36 28.85 -5.24
N PRO A 2 10.23 27.57 -5.64
CA PRO A 2 9.31 26.61 -5.04
C PRO A 2 9.64 26.28 -3.58
N VAL A 3 8.59 26.16 -2.78
CA VAL A 3 8.67 25.71 -1.40
C VAL A 3 9.23 24.30 -1.36
N SER A 4 10.37 24.17 -0.70
CA SER A 4 11.00 22.91 -0.34
C SER A 4 10.08 22.17 0.62
N VAL A 5 9.16 21.36 0.09
CA VAL A 5 8.51 20.31 0.88
C VAL A 5 9.62 19.34 1.27
N GLY A 6 10.07 19.47 2.51
CA GLY A 6 10.95 18.51 3.15
C GLY A 6 10.29 17.14 3.16
N GLY A 7 10.82 16.23 2.34
CA GLY A 7 10.78 14.80 2.60
C GLY A 7 12.17 14.37 3.07
N PRO A 8 12.31 13.55 4.13
CA PRO A 8 13.60 13.08 4.65
C PRO A 8 14.29 12.06 3.72
N TYR A 9 14.60 12.46 2.50
CA TYR A 9 15.37 11.70 1.51
C TYR A 9 16.46 12.57 0.87
N GLY A 10 17.16 13.32 1.71
CA GLY A 10 18.45 13.87 1.34
C GLY A 10 19.51 12.76 1.24
N GLN A 11 20.34 12.84 0.20
CA GLN A 11 21.76 12.48 0.27
C GLN A 11 22.23 11.02 0.11
N SER A 12 21.44 10.13 -0.49
CA SER A 12 22.04 8.96 -1.16
C SER A 12 21.12 8.49 -2.26
N GLN A 13 21.61 8.38 -3.50
CA GLN A 13 20.88 7.71 -4.57
C GLN A 13 20.66 6.26 -4.10
N PRO A 14 19.45 5.89 -3.62
CA PRO A 14 19.24 4.55 -3.13
C PRO A 14 19.38 3.64 -4.36
N ARG A 15 20.06 2.50 -4.22
CA ARG A 15 20.18 1.49 -5.29
C ARG A 15 18.78 1.26 -5.89
N CYS A 16 18.69 0.91 -7.17
CA CYS A 16 17.40 0.63 -7.80
C CYS A 16 16.53 -0.32 -6.95
N PHE A 17 17.19 -1.27 -6.29
CA PHE A 17 16.59 -2.19 -5.34
C PHE A 17 15.99 -1.53 -4.07
N ASP A 18 16.61 -0.48 -3.53
CA ASP A 18 16.08 0.29 -2.39
C ASP A 18 14.84 1.09 -2.79
N LYS A 19 14.81 1.64 -4.01
CA LYS A 19 13.61 2.31 -4.55
C LYS A 19 12.45 1.34 -4.75
N ILE A 20 12.73 0.14 -5.28
CA ILE A 20 11.73 -0.93 -5.42
C ILE A 20 11.18 -1.33 -4.04
N LYS A 21 12.06 -1.51 -3.06
CA LYS A 21 11.69 -1.87 -1.68
C LYS A 21 10.85 -0.78 -1.01
N MET A 22 11.23 0.49 -1.15
CA MET A 22 10.44 1.62 -0.67
C MET A 22 9.09 1.74 -1.36
N GLY A 23 9.04 1.56 -2.70
CA GLY A 23 7.81 1.56 -3.49
C GLY A 23 6.87 0.42 -3.09
N PHE A 24 7.41 -0.78 -2.86
CA PHE A 24 6.65 -1.91 -2.35
C PHE A 24 6.08 -1.62 -0.96
N MET A 25 6.88 -1.06 -0.06
CA MET A 25 6.47 -0.78 1.32
C MET A 25 5.37 0.30 1.37
N MET A 26 5.51 1.38 0.60
CA MET A 26 4.45 2.39 0.45
C MET A 26 3.20 1.80 -0.22
N GLY A 27 3.35 1.04 -1.30
CA GLY A 27 2.24 0.43 -2.02
C GLY A 27 1.46 -0.58 -1.18
N CYS A 28 2.16 -1.41 -0.40
CA CYS A 28 1.53 -2.33 0.57
C CYS A 28 0.77 -1.56 1.66
N THR A 29 1.35 -0.48 2.19
CA THR A 29 0.72 0.30 3.27
C THR A 29 -0.55 1.00 2.76
N VAL A 30 -0.49 1.60 1.56
CA VAL A 30 -1.65 2.23 0.93
C VAL A 30 -2.69 1.19 0.51
N GLY A 31 -2.27 0.06 -0.05
CA GLY A 31 -3.14 -1.04 -0.47
C GLY A 31 -3.85 -1.72 0.70
N MET A 32 -3.16 -1.85 1.85
CA MET A 32 -3.75 -2.30 3.11
C MET A 32 -4.75 -1.28 3.64
N ALA A 33 -4.42 0.02 3.69
CA ALA A 33 -5.32 1.05 4.19
C ALA A 33 -6.58 1.21 3.30
N ALA A 34 -6.44 1.22 1.99
CA ALA A 34 -7.55 1.28 1.05
C ALA A 34 -8.41 -0.01 1.10
N GLY A 35 -7.76 -1.17 1.15
CA GLY A 35 -8.43 -2.46 1.33
C GLY A 35 -9.15 -2.58 2.67
N ALA A 36 -8.59 -1.98 3.72
CA ALA A 36 -9.22 -1.87 5.03
C ALA A 36 -10.48 -1.01 4.95
N LEU A 37 -10.39 0.18 4.37
CA LEU A 37 -11.52 1.11 4.31
C LEU A 37 -12.65 0.55 3.44
N PHE A 38 -12.36 0.13 2.21
CA PHE A 38 -13.38 -0.44 1.31
C PHE A 38 -13.87 -1.82 1.78
N GLY A 39 -12.98 -2.64 2.35
CA GLY A 39 -13.34 -3.94 2.91
C GLY A 39 -14.21 -3.81 4.15
N THR A 40 -13.87 -2.88 5.06
CA THR A 40 -14.66 -2.62 6.28
C THR A 40 -16.01 -1.99 5.95
N PHE A 41 -16.06 -1.05 5.00
CA PHE A 41 -17.31 -0.42 4.57
C PHE A 41 -18.24 -1.43 3.87
N SER A 42 -17.70 -2.32 3.03
CA SER A 42 -18.47 -3.39 2.40
C SER A 42 -18.97 -4.42 3.42
N CYS A 43 -18.13 -4.82 4.38
CA CYS A 43 -18.53 -5.78 5.41
C CYS A 43 -19.56 -5.21 6.40
N LEU A 44 -19.44 -3.92 6.77
CA LEU A 44 -20.44 -3.20 7.58
C LEU A 44 -21.78 -3.08 6.85
N ARG A 45 -21.77 -2.83 5.53
CA ARG A 45 -23.00 -2.74 4.71
C ARG A 45 -23.72 -4.08 4.55
N ILE A 46 -22.99 -5.20 4.53
CA ILE A 46 -23.56 -6.55 4.38
C ILE A 46 -24.00 -7.13 5.74
N GLY A 47 -23.71 -6.46 6.86
CA GLY A 47 -24.14 -6.89 8.19
C GLY A 47 -23.37 -8.10 8.73
N MET A 48 -22.20 -8.42 8.16
CA MET A 48 -21.37 -9.55 8.59
C MET A 48 -20.85 -9.29 10.01
N ARG A 49 -21.10 -10.23 10.94
CA ARG A 49 -20.71 -10.10 12.35
C ARG A 49 -19.43 -10.88 12.67
N GLY A 50 -18.50 -10.21 13.33
CA GLY A 50 -17.38 -10.84 14.06
C GLY A 50 -16.33 -11.51 13.17
N ARG A 51 -16.32 -12.85 13.13
CA ARG A 51 -15.18 -13.65 12.64
C ARG A 51 -15.10 -13.75 11.11
N GLU A 52 -16.23 -13.76 10.41
CA GLU A 52 -16.26 -13.69 8.94
C GLU A 52 -15.90 -12.30 8.41
N LEU A 53 -16.23 -11.24 9.17
CA LEU A 53 -15.86 -9.87 8.84
C LEU A 53 -14.35 -9.67 8.86
N ILE A 54 -13.68 -10.11 9.95
CA ILE A 54 -12.21 -10.02 10.06
C ILE A 54 -11.53 -10.93 9.03
N GLY A 55 -12.08 -12.12 8.77
CA GLY A 55 -11.55 -13.04 7.76
C GLY A 55 -11.69 -12.52 6.31
N GLY A 56 -12.81 -11.87 5.99
CA GLY A 56 -13.07 -11.26 4.69
C GLY A 56 -12.25 -9.98 4.46
N ILE A 57 -12.18 -9.11 5.47
CA ILE A 57 -11.33 -7.90 5.42
C ILE A 57 -9.86 -8.28 5.33
N GLY A 58 -9.41 -9.27 6.10
CA GLY A 58 -8.03 -9.77 6.06
C GLY A 58 -7.64 -10.32 4.68
N LYS A 59 -8.52 -11.12 4.04
CA LYS A 59 -8.29 -11.58 2.66
C LYS A 59 -8.24 -10.41 1.68
N THR A 60 -9.18 -9.47 1.80
CA THR A 60 -9.25 -8.31 0.90
C THR A 60 -8.03 -7.40 1.07
N MET A 61 -7.58 -7.14 2.30
CA MET A 61 -6.36 -6.40 2.62
C MET A 61 -5.12 -7.11 2.08
N MET A 62 -5.01 -8.42 2.23
CA MET A 62 -3.84 -9.17 1.74
C MET A 62 -3.80 -9.17 0.21
N GLN A 63 -4.96 -9.32 -0.44
CA GLN A 63 -5.09 -9.28 -1.89
C GLN A 63 -4.82 -7.89 -2.47
N SER A 64 -5.37 -6.83 -1.86
CA SER A 64 -5.13 -5.44 -2.27
C SER A 64 -3.72 -4.99 -1.94
N GLY A 65 -3.22 -5.27 -0.75
CA GLY A 65 -1.85 -4.94 -0.32
C GLY A 65 -0.79 -5.57 -1.22
N GLY A 66 -0.95 -6.86 -1.55
CA GLY A 66 -0.04 -7.56 -2.46
C GLY A 66 -0.03 -6.94 -3.86
N THR A 67 -1.20 -6.72 -4.46
CA THR A 67 -1.27 -6.16 -5.82
C THR A 67 -0.80 -4.70 -5.90
N PHE A 68 -1.28 -3.81 -5.03
CA PHE A 68 -0.86 -2.42 -5.00
C PHE A 68 0.62 -2.25 -4.66
N GLY A 69 1.15 -3.06 -3.74
CA GLY A 69 2.58 -3.14 -3.42
C GLY A 69 3.41 -3.55 -4.63
N THR A 70 3.03 -4.63 -5.32
CA THR A 70 3.76 -5.12 -6.49
C THR A 70 3.70 -4.16 -7.67
N PHE A 71 2.55 -3.51 -7.95
CA PHE A 71 2.44 -2.51 -9.03
C PHE A 71 3.33 -1.28 -8.77
N MET A 72 3.30 -0.72 -7.56
CA MET A 72 4.17 0.40 -7.20
C MET A 72 5.65 0.01 -7.17
N ALA A 73 5.98 -1.21 -6.74
CA ALA A 73 7.34 -1.74 -6.77
C ALA A 73 7.87 -1.86 -8.21
N ILE A 74 7.07 -2.36 -9.15
CA ILE A 74 7.41 -2.45 -10.57
C ILE A 74 7.52 -1.04 -11.18
N GLY A 75 6.60 -0.13 -10.86
CA GLY A 75 6.66 1.26 -11.33
C GLY A 75 7.93 1.98 -10.89
N MET A 76 8.40 1.74 -9.66
CA MET A 76 9.68 2.27 -9.18
C MET A 76 10.88 1.52 -9.76
N GLY A 77 10.75 0.23 -10.07
CA GLY A 77 11.79 -0.57 -10.73
C GLY A 77 12.03 -0.19 -12.19
N ILE A 78 10.97 0.17 -12.91
CA ILE A 78 11.05 0.72 -14.28
C ILE A 78 11.52 2.18 -14.26
N ARG A 79 11.31 2.89 -13.14
CA ARG A 79 11.71 4.30 -12.92
C ARG A 79 13.06 4.46 -12.20
N CYS A 80 13.75 3.35 -11.95
CA CYS A 80 15.19 3.36 -11.93
C CYS A 80 15.71 3.55 -13.38
#